data_AF-A0A356WSU2-F1
#
_entry.id   AF-A0A356WSU2-F1
#
_cell.length_a   1.000
_cell.length_b   1.000
_cell.length_c   1.000
_cell.angle_alpha   90.00
_cell.angle_beta   90.00
_cell.angle_gamma   90.00
#
_symmetry.space_group_name_H-M   'P 1'
#
loop_
_entity.id
_entity.type
_entity.pdbx_description
1 polymer ?
#
loop_
_entity_poly.entity_id
_entity_poly.type
_entity_poly.pdbx_seq_one_letter_code
_entity_poly.pdbx_strand_id
1 'polypeptide(L)'
;NIILGLRRTQKVIPLIKRNNPNTFLVGFKLLKDVPEEELIRVANQLAGENGCDMVFANELAQLGESNHLGMLIRSGKVVDRPIGKKQIAEAIVREMMKQGGNK
;
A
#
# COMPACT_ATOMS: atom_id res chain seq x y z
N ASN A 1 19.22 31.99 14.11
CA ASN A 1 18.62 31.38 12.90
C ASN A 1 19.18 29.99 12.71
N ILE A 2 18.31 28.97 12.70
CA ILE A 2 18.68 27.61 12.27
C ILE A 2 18.25 27.49 10.81
N ILE A 3 19.15 27.06 9.94
CA ILE A 3 18.88 26.75 8.53
C ILE A 3 19.03 25.23 8.37
N LEU A 4 17.97 24.57 7.88
CA LEU A 4 17.95 23.14 7.63
C LEU A 4 17.97 22.87 6.12
N GLY A 5 19.06 22.28 5.62
CA GLY A 5 19.17 21.82 4.24
C GLY A 5 18.73 20.36 4.11
N LEU A 6 17.76 20.09 3.24
CA LEU A 6 17.26 18.74 2.97
C LEU A 6 17.60 18.32 1.54
N ARG A 7 17.95 17.04 1.33
CA ARG A 7 18.07 16.42 0.01
C ARG A 7 17.07 15.27 -0.12
N ARG A 8 16.53 15.09 -1.33
CA ARG A 8 15.65 13.95 -1.63
C ARG A 8 16.44 12.65 -1.55
N THR A 9 15.87 11.64 -0.89
CA THR A 9 16.40 10.29 -0.88
C THR A 9 16.10 9.57 -2.20
N GLN A 10 16.93 8.60 -2.56
CA GLN A 10 16.66 7.74 -3.71
C GLN A 10 15.48 6.81 -3.41
N LYS A 11 14.51 6.73 -4.32
CA LYS A 11 13.36 5.82 -4.18
C LYS A 11 13.83 4.37 -4.34
N VAL A 12 13.62 3.54 -3.32
CA VAL A 12 14.02 2.12 -3.32
C VAL A 12 13.00 1.21 -3.99
N ILE A 13 11.70 1.48 -3.83
CA ILE A 13 10.62 0.61 -4.30
C ILE A 13 10.72 0.28 -5.80
N PRO A 14 11.01 1.23 -6.73
CA PRO A 14 11.15 0.93 -8.15
C PRO A 14 12.26 -0.10 -8.47
N LEU A 15 13.24 -0.24 -7.58
CA LEU A 15 14.38 -1.15 -7.77
C LEU A 15 13.98 -2.61 -7.51
N ILE A 16 12.94 -2.87 -6.70
CA ILE A 16 12.55 -4.22 -6.28
C ILE A 16 12.12 -5.05 -7.49
N LYS A 17 11.11 -4.58 -8.24
CA LYS A 17 10.60 -5.28 -9.43
C LYS A 17 11.59 -5.26 -10.58
N ARG A 18 12.45 -4.23 -10.67
CA ARG A 18 13.54 -4.20 -11.67
C ARG A 18 14.55 -5.33 -11.44
N ASN A 19 14.89 -5.62 -10.19
CA ASN A 19 15.88 -6.63 -9.83
C ASN A 19 15.27 -8.04 -9.74
N ASN A 20 14.01 -8.15 -9.31
CA ASN A 20 13.29 -9.42 -9.22
C ASN A 20 11.82 -9.25 -9.66
N PRO A 21 11.54 -9.39 -10.98
CA PRO A 21 10.23 -9.14 -11.57
C PRO A 21 9.09 -10.00 -10.99
N ASN A 22 9.42 -11.21 -10.52
CA ASN A 22 8.45 -12.19 -10.02
C ASN A 22 8.08 -11.98 -8.54
N THR A 23 8.70 -11.02 -7.85
CA THR A 23 8.36 -10.68 -6.46
C THR A 23 6.91 -10.26 -6.37
N PHE A 24 6.14 -10.79 -5.43
CA PHE A 24 4.84 -10.22 -5.09
C PHE A 24 5.04 -8.98 -4.21
N LEU A 25 4.79 -7.79 -4.76
CA LEU A 25 5.08 -6.51 -4.14
C LEU A 25 3.81 -5.85 -3.61
N VAL A 26 3.78 -5.62 -2.29
CA VAL A 26 2.70 -4.89 -1.62
C VAL A 26 3.21 -3.52 -1.19
N GLY A 27 2.62 -2.46 -1.75
CA GLY A 27 2.88 -1.09 -1.32
C GLY A 27 2.02 -0.67 -0.14
N PHE A 28 2.49 0.29 0.65
CA PHE A 28 1.72 0.93 1.70
C PHE A 28 1.62 2.43 1.42
N LYS A 29 0.43 3.00 1.58
CA LYS A 29 0.18 4.43 1.38
C LYS A 29 -0.62 5.02 2.53
N LEU A 30 0.03 5.88 3.30
CA LEU A 30 -0.61 6.67 4.35
C LEU A 30 -0.91 8.08 3.85
N LEU A 31 -2.14 8.53 4.02
CA LEU A 31 -2.56 9.92 3.81
C LEU A 31 -3.24 10.48 5.06
N LYS A 32 -3.47 11.79 5.08
CA LYS A 32 -4.15 12.49 6.17
C LYS A 32 -5.24 13.40 5.61
N ASP A 33 -6.43 13.38 6.19
CA ASP A 33 -7.53 14.31 5.90
C ASP A 33 -7.96 14.30 4.41
N VAL A 34 -8.03 13.12 3.79
CA VAL A 34 -8.43 12.94 2.39
C VAL A 34 -9.66 12.04 2.26
N PRO A 35 -10.51 12.24 1.22
CA PRO A 35 -11.62 11.32 0.95
C PRO A 35 -11.14 9.96 0.44
N GLU A 36 -12.02 8.95 0.53
CA GLU A 36 -11.75 7.58 0.06
C GLU A 36 -11.32 7.52 -1.42
N GLU A 37 -11.95 8.32 -2.28
CA GLU A 37 -11.62 8.38 -3.71
C GLU A 37 -10.17 8.81 -3.95
N GLU A 38 -9.66 9.73 -3.14
CA GLU A 38 -8.28 10.20 -3.21
C GLU A 38 -7.31 9.13 -2.69
N LEU A 39 -7.68 8.40 -1.63
CA LEU A 39 -6.93 7.23 -1.16
C LEU A 39 -6.77 6.19 -2.28
N ILE A 40 -7.86 5.88 -2.99
CA ILE A 40 -7.84 4.92 -4.10
C ILE A 40 -7.00 5.45 -5.25
N ARG A 41 -7.17 6.73 -5.63
CA ARG A 41 -6.41 7.36 -6.72
C ARG A 41 -4.90 7.30 -6.45
N VAL A 42 -4.47 7.68 -5.25
CA VAL A 42 -3.05 7.70 -4.89
C VAL A 42 -2.48 6.29 -4.72
N ALA A 43 -3.28 5.33 -4.24
CA ALA A 43 -2.89 3.93 -4.19
C ALA A 43 -2.64 3.35 -5.59
N ASN A 44 -3.54 3.65 -6.55
CA ASN A 44 -3.39 3.22 -7.94
C ASN A 44 -2.17 3.85 -8.61
N GLN A 45 -1.91 5.13 -8.34
CA GLN A 45 -0.70 5.79 -8.82
C GLN A 45 0.57 5.12 -8.26
N LEU A 46 0.60 4.84 -6.95
CA LEU A 46 1.72 4.13 -6.31
C LEU A 46 1.92 2.75 -6.94
N ALA A 47 0.84 2.00 -7.18
CA ALA A 47 0.89 0.70 -7.80
C ALA A 47 1.50 0.76 -9.21
N GLY A 48 1.03 1.69 -10.05
CA GLY A 48 1.54 1.88 -11.42
C GLY A 48 3.00 2.33 -11.47
N GLU A 49 3.38 3.29 -10.63
CA GLU A 49 4.76 3.82 -10.60
C GLU A 49 5.80 2.77 -10.17
N ASN A 50 5.39 1.77 -9.39
CA ASN A 50 6.32 0.83 -8.74
C ASN A 50 6.08 -0.64 -9.12
N GLY A 51 5.07 -0.92 -9.95
CA GLY A 51 4.68 -2.28 -10.31
C GLY A 51 4.17 -3.09 -9.12
N CYS A 52 3.50 -2.47 -8.15
CA CYS A 52 2.95 -3.20 -7.01
C CYS A 52 1.76 -4.07 -7.45
N ASP A 53 1.70 -5.30 -6.94
CA ASP A 53 0.57 -6.21 -7.17
C ASP A 53 -0.65 -5.83 -6.31
N MET A 54 -0.40 -5.19 -5.17
CA MET A 54 -1.40 -4.60 -4.28
C MET A 54 -0.88 -3.37 -3.56
N VAL A 55 -1.78 -2.50 -3.12
CA VAL A 55 -1.47 -1.40 -2.21
C VAL A 55 -2.46 -1.42 -1.05
N PHE A 56 -1.94 -1.38 0.18
CA PHE A 56 -2.74 -1.05 1.37
C PHE A 56 -2.72 0.46 1.59
N ALA A 57 -3.89 1.09 1.48
CA ALA A 57 -4.06 2.53 1.67
C ALA A 57 -4.80 2.80 2.98
N ASN A 58 -4.24 3.67 3.82
CA ASN A 58 -4.76 3.98 5.14
C ASN A 58 -4.73 5.49 5.42
N GLU A 59 -5.57 5.90 6.37
CA GLU A 59 -5.70 7.29 6.80
C GLU A 59 -5.13 7.46 8.23
N LEU A 60 -4.40 8.55 8.47
CA LEU A 60 -3.65 8.80 9.71
C LEU A 60 -4.51 8.87 10.98
N ALA A 61 -5.67 9.53 10.92
CA ALA A 61 -6.64 9.60 12.02
C ALA A 61 -7.20 8.21 12.39
N GLN A 62 -6.98 7.21 11.54
CA GLN A 62 -7.40 5.82 11.73
C GLN A 62 -6.21 4.88 12.04
N LEU A 63 -5.13 5.33 12.69
CA LEU A 63 -3.95 4.49 13.01
C LEU A 63 -3.94 3.85 14.42
N GLY A 64 -5.05 3.85 15.16
CA GLY A 64 -5.09 3.26 16.51
C GLY A 64 -4.77 1.75 16.51
N GLU A 65 -4.22 1.22 17.62
CA GLU A 65 -3.87 -0.21 17.78
C GLU A 65 -5.04 -1.16 17.41
N SER A 66 -6.26 -0.79 17.81
CA SER A 66 -7.50 -1.50 17.49
C SER A 66 -8.27 -0.92 16.31
N ASN A 67 -7.88 0.26 15.81
CA ASN A 67 -8.64 1.04 14.84
C ASN A 67 -7.87 1.27 13.54
N HIS A 68 -6.88 0.43 13.23
CA HIS A 68 -6.11 0.54 11.99
C HIS A 68 -6.99 0.21 10.78
N LEU A 69 -7.69 1.22 10.29
CA LEU A 69 -8.65 1.11 9.20
C LEU A 69 -7.99 1.58 7.90
N GLY A 70 -8.24 0.81 6.85
CA GLY A 70 -7.68 1.05 5.53
C GLY A 70 -8.31 0.11 4.51
N MET A 71 -7.85 0.25 3.28
CA MET A 71 -8.33 -0.51 2.14
C MET A 71 -7.17 -1.25 1.50
N LEU A 72 -7.37 -2.53 1.23
CA LEU A 72 -6.49 -3.27 0.34
C LEU A 72 -7.01 -3.09 -1.09
N ILE A 73 -6.15 -2.58 -1.97
CA ILE A 73 -6.49 -2.20 -3.34
C ILE A 73 -5.66 -3.01 -4.32
N ARG A 74 -6.33 -3.57 -5.32
CA ARG A 74 -5.72 -4.31 -6.44
C ARG A 74 -6.37 -3.87 -7.73
N SER A 75 -5.55 -3.49 -8.73
CA SER A 75 -6.01 -3.13 -10.07
C SER A 75 -7.16 -2.12 -10.08
N GLY A 76 -7.07 -1.05 -9.29
CA GLY A 76 -8.12 -0.03 -9.23
C GLY A 76 -9.26 -0.31 -8.26
N LYS A 77 -9.36 -1.53 -7.71
CA LYS A 77 -10.52 -1.97 -6.94
C LYS A 77 -10.16 -2.26 -5.49
N VAL A 78 -11.04 -1.86 -4.57
CA VAL A 78 -10.95 -2.30 -3.17
C VAL A 78 -11.33 -3.78 -3.10
N VAL A 79 -10.38 -4.61 -2.68
CA VAL A 79 -10.58 -6.06 -2.52
C VAL A 79 -10.85 -6.44 -1.07
N ASP A 80 -10.47 -5.60 -0.11
CA ASP A 80 -10.69 -5.83 1.32
C ASP A 80 -10.66 -4.54 2.14
N ARG A 81 -11.28 -4.56 3.32
CA ARG A 81 -11.28 -3.49 4.34
C ARG A 81 -10.97 -4.04 5.73
N PRO A 82 -9.74 -4.59 5.94
CA PRO A 82 -9.37 -5.18 7.22
C PRO A 82 -9.22 -4.12 8.32
N ILE A 83 -9.53 -4.50 9.57
CA ILE A 83 -9.42 -3.62 10.74
C ILE A 83 -8.37 -4.18 11.70
N GLY A 84 -7.38 -3.35 12.02
CA GLY A 84 -6.31 -3.70 12.94
C GLY A 84 -5.17 -4.48 12.27
N LYS A 85 -3.99 -4.43 12.90
CA LYS A 85 -2.73 -4.96 12.33
C LYS A 85 -2.83 -6.44 11.93
N LYS A 86 -3.49 -7.25 12.76
CA LYS A 86 -3.64 -8.71 12.52
C LYS A 86 -4.46 -8.99 11.25
N GLN A 87 -5.64 -8.38 11.13
CA GLN A 87 -6.50 -8.59 9.97
C GLN A 87 -5.87 -8.06 8.68
N ILE A 88 -5.10 -6.97 8.76
CA ILE A 88 -4.35 -6.45 7.60
C ILE A 88 -3.35 -7.47 7.10
N ALA A 89 -2.55 -8.07 7.99
CA ALA A 89 -1.60 -9.12 7.62
C ALA A 89 -2.31 -10.34 7.01
N GLU A 90 -3.40 -10.80 7.64
CA GLU A 90 -4.21 -11.93 7.15
C GLU A 90 -4.83 -11.64 5.78
N ALA A 91 -5.33 -10.43 5.54
CA ALA A 91 -5.90 -10.01 4.26
C ALA A 91 -4.84 -10.00 3.15
N ILE A 92 -3.66 -9.45 3.43
CA ILE A 92 -2.55 -9.42 2.46
C ILE A 92 -2.17 -10.85 2.03
N VAL A 93 -1.96 -11.75 3.00
CA VAL A 93 -1.59 -13.14 2.72
C VAL A 93 -2.69 -13.86 1.96
N ARG A 94 -3.95 -13.73 2.40
CA ARG A 94 -5.11 -14.34 1.72
C ARG A 94 -5.21 -13.89 0.27
N GLU A 95 -5.13 -12.59 -0.01
CA GLU A 95 -5.22 -12.07 -1.37
C GLU A 95 -4.02 -12.45 -2.25
N MET A 96 -2.83 -12.58 -1.66
CA MET A 96 -1.65 -13.09 -2.35
C MET A 96 -1.84 -14.56 -2.77
N MET A 97 -2.32 -15.41 -1.87
CA MET A 97 -2.50 -16.85 -2.14
C MET A 97 -3.56 -17.14 -3.22
N LYS A 98 -4.58 -16.29 -3.37
CA LYS A 98 -5.58 -16.41 -4.45
C LYS A 98 -4.96 -16.39 -5.86
N GLN A 99 -3.77 -15.79 -6.04
CA GLN A 99 -3.07 -15.80 -7.33
C GLN A 99 -2.28 -17.09 -7.58
N GLY A 100 -1.93 -17.84 -6.53
CA GLY A 100 -1.14 -19.07 -6.62
C GLY A 100 -1.94 -20.32 -7.01
N GLY A 101 -3.28 -20.24 -7.03
CA GLY A 101 -4.18 -21.37 -7.30
C GLY A 101 -4.54 -21.61 -8.76
N ASN A 102 -4.06 -20.77 -9.70
CA ASN A 102 -4.23 -20.98 -11.15
C ASN A 102 -2.95 -21.55 -11.79
N LYS A 103 -2.43 -22.63 -11.22
CA LYS A 103 -1.43 -23.50 -11.87
C LYS A 103 -1.97 -24.91 -11.95
#